data_AF-A0AAC8TNA8-F1
#
_entry.id   AF-A0AAC8TNA8-F1
#
_cell.length_a   1.000
_cell.length_b   1.000
_cell.length_c   1.000
_cell.angle_alpha   90.00
_cell.angle_beta   90.00
_cell.angle_gamma   90.00
#
_symmetry.space_group_name_H-M   'P 1'
#
loop_
_entity.id
_entity.type
_entity.pdbx_description
1 polymer ?
#
loop_
_entity_poly.entity_id
_entity_poly.type
_entity_poly.pdbx_seq_one_letter_code
_entity_poly.pdbx_strand_id
1 'polypeptide(L)' 'MKGTRDSDNGAIECPLAQMLSCEEMLNAKQTVSKRTICLKIAARIATETNPVTEAQLSALMTLIFAKGQK' A
#
# COMPACT_ATOMS: atom_id res chain seq x y z
N MET A 1 36.44 3.13 25.28
CA MET A 1 36.37 3.16 23.80
C MET A 1 35.24 2.22 23.39
N LYS A 2 34.14 2.75 22.81
CA LYS A 2 33.80 2.68 21.36
C LYS A 2 33.42 1.23 20.95
N GLY A 3 32.19 0.92 20.55
CA GLY A 3 31.04 1.77 20.29
C GLY A 3 29.76 0.94 20.05
N THR A 4 28.65 1.65 20.11
CA THR A 4 27.35 1.26 19.59
C THR A 4 27.47 0.90 18.12
N ARG A 5 26.95 -0.26 17.74
CA ARG A 5 26.58 -0.54 16.34
C ARG A 5 25.21 -1.19 16.36
N ASP A 6 24.21 -0.32 16.33
CA ASP A 6 22.92 -0.58 15.72
C ASP A 6 23.16 -1.36 14.42
N SER A 7 22.77 -2.63 14.43
CA SER A 7 22.70 -3.43 13.21
C SER A 7 21.25 -3.42 12.74
N ASP A 8 20.82 -2.23 12.34
CA ASP A 8 19.63 -2.02 11.53
C ASP A 8 19.94 -2.60 10.14
N ASN A 9 19.52 -3.83 9.89
CA ASN A 9 19.67 -4.40 8.55
C ASN A 9 18.54 -5.37 8.21
N GLY A 10 17.50 -4.80 7.61
CA GLY A 10 16.96 -5.39 6.40
C GLY A 10 15.82 -6.38 6.58
N ALA A 11 14.92 -6.14 7.53
CA ALA A 11 13.57 -6.59 7.34
C ALA A 11 12.99 -5.80 6.15
N ILE A 12 13.21 -6.31 4.93
CA ILE A 12 12.26 -6.10 3.85
C ILE A 12 11.01 -6.80 4.34
N GLU A 13 10.27 -6.12 5.22
CA GLU A 13 8.98 -6.58 5.69
C GLU A 13 8.14 -6.74 4.44
N CYS A 14 7.97 -8.00 4.10
CA CYS A 14 7.41 -8.45 2.86
C CYS A 14 6.08 -7.71 2.63
N PRO A 15 5.75 -7.26 1.41
CA PRO A 15 4.43 -6.69 1.10
C PRO A 15 3.26 -7.61 1.50
N LEU A 16 3.54 -8.89 1.80
CA LEU A 16 2.63 -9.83 2.41
C LEU A 16 1.94 -9.30 3.68
N ALA A 17 2.60 -8.53 4.54
CA ALA A 17 1.94 -7.95 5.71
C ALA A 17 0.85 -6.92 5.32
N GLN A 18 1.09 -6.15 4.25
CA GLN A 18 0.09 -5.23 3.69
C GLN A 18 -1.02 -5.95 2.92
N MET A 19 -0.70 -7.06 2.24
CA MET A 19 -1.70 -7.90 1.57
C MET A 19 -2.61 -8.61 2.56
N LEU A 20 -2.04 -9.16 3.64
CA LEU A 20 -2.78 -9.75 4.76
C LEU A 20 -3.73 -8.72 5.38
N SER A 21 -3.27 -7.46 5.59
CA SER A 21 -4.14 -6.40 6.12
C SER A 21 -5.38 -6.13 5.25
N CYS A 22 -5.27 -6.15 3.93
CA CYS A 22 -6.43 -5.91 3.05
C CYS A 22 -7.38 -7.11 3.04
N GLU A 23 -6.84 -8.33 2.96
CA GLU A 23 -7.64 -9.56 2.99
C GLU A 23 -8.34 -9.76 4.33
N GLU A 24 -7.65 -9.48 5.44
CA GLU A 24 -8.22 -9.49 6.79
C GLU A 24 -9.29 -8.41 6.97
N MET A 25 -9.10 -7.19 6.44
CA MET A 25 -10.13 -6.14 6.48
C MET A 25 -11.39 -6.54 5.70
N LEU A 26 -11.23 -7.21 4.55
CA LEU A 26 -12.34 -7.75 3.76
C LEU A 26 -13.05 -8.91 4.49
N ASN A 27 -12.27 -9.82 5.07
CA ASN A 27 -12.78 -10.96 5.85
C ASN A 27 -13.48 -10.51 7.14
N ALA A 28 -13.03 -9.43 7.76
CA ALA A 28 -13.62 -8.83 8.95
C ALA A 28 -14.94 -8.09 8.68
N LYS A 29 -15.46 -8.10 7.43
CA LYS A 29 -16.61 -7.29 6.97
C LYS A 29 -16.45 -5.80 7.34
N GLN A 30 -15.23 -5.33 7.53
CA GLN A 30 -15.00 -3.93 7.84
C GLN A 30 -15.31 -3.11 6.60
N THR A 31 -16.16 -2.10 6.78
CA THR A 31 -16.52 -1.20 5.67
C THR A 31 -15.32 -0.29 5.40
N VAL A 32 -14.54 -0.64 4.38
CA VAL A 32 -13.41 0.19 3.94
C VAL A 32 -13.95 1.29 3.03
N SER A 33 -13.82 2.55 3.46
CA SER A 33 -14.26 3.67 2.64
C SER A 33 -13.43 3.78 1.36
N LYS A 34 -14.04 4.25 0.26
CA LYS A 34 -13.30 4.57 -0.98
C LYS A 34 -12.09 5.48 -0.69
N ARG A 35 -12.25 6.44 0.22
CA ARG A 35 -11.17 7.34 0.67
C ARG A 35 -9.99 6.57 1.28
N THR A 36 -10.26 5.60 2.15
CA THR A 36 -9.23 4.76 2.78
C THR A 36 -8.46 3.95 1.74
N ILE A 37 -9.15 3.39 0.75
CA ILE A 37 -8.52 2.64 -0.35
C ILE A 37 -7.60 3.56 -1.17
N CYS A 38 -8.10 4.75 -1.55
CA CYS A 38 -7.29 5.72 -2.31
C CYS A 38 -6.05 6.19 -1.54
N LEU A 39 -6.16 6.41 -0.22
CA LEU A 39 -5.02 6.79 0.61
C LEU A 39 -3.95 5.69 0.67
N LYS A 40 -4.35 4.42 0.80
CA LYS A 40 -3.41 3.28 0.78
C LYS A 40 -2.69 3.17 -0.57
N ILE A 41 -3.41 3.35 -1.68
CA ILE A 41 -2.81 3.33 -3.02
C ILE A 41 -1.84 4.50 -3.22
N ALA A 42 -2.23 5.72 -2.82
CA ALA A 42 -1.37 6.90 -2.93
C ALA A 42 -0.08 6.76 -2.11
N ALA A 43 -0.18 6.24 -0.89
CA ALA A 43 0.99 5.95 -0.06
C ALA A 43 1.92 4.91 -0.71
N ARG A 44 1.35 3.89 -1.36
CA ARG A 44 2.12 2.87 -2.09
C ARG A 44 2.85 3.46 -3.29
N ILE A 45 2.18 4.28 -4.09
CA ILE A 45 2.77 5.00 -5.23
C ILE A 45 3.97 5.84 -4.79
N ALA A 46 3.83 6.60 -3.69
CA ALA A 46 4.88 7.49 -3.19
C ALA A 46 6.19 6.77 -2.80
N THR A 47 6.12 5.46 -2.53
CA THR A 47 7.27 4.63 -2.17
C THR A 47 7.66 3.63 -3.25
N GLU A 48 6.92 3.56 -4.36
CA GLU A 48 7.15 2.58 -5.42
C GLU A 48 8.29 3.06 -6.34
N THR A 49 9.27 2.20 -6.55
CA THR A 49 10.44 2.52 -7.39
C THR A 49 10.36 1.86 -8.76
N ASN A 50 9.45 0.90 -8.94
CA ASN A 50 9.21 0.26 -10.23
C ASN A 50 8.19 1.09 -11.05
N PRO A 51 8.59 1.66 -12.20
CA PRO A 51 7.71 2.54 -12.99
C PRO A 51 6.50 1.81 -13.59
N VAL A 52 6.61 0.50 -13.85
CA VAL A 52 5.48 -0.31 -14.33
C VAL A 52 4.45 -0.48 -13.22
N THR A 53 4.90 -0.78 -12.01
CA THR A 53 4.02 -0.96 -10.84
C THR A 53 3.38 0.37 -10.43
N GLU A 54 4.13 1.47 -10.48
CA GLU A 54 3.61 2.83 -10.23
C GLU A 54 2.48 3.19 -11.20
N ALA A 55 2.67 2.92 -12.50
CA ALA A 55 1.66 3.16 -13.53
C ALA A 55 0.39 2.31 -13.31
N GLN A 56 0.56 1.04 -12.91
CA GLN A 56 -0.55 0.15 -12.59
C GLN A 56 -1.36 0.65 -11.38
N LEU A 57 -0.68 1.09 -10.31
CA LEU A 57 -1.33 1.66 -9.12
C LEU A 57 -2.08 2.96 -9.44
N SER A 58 -1.50 3.81 -10.28
CA SER A 58 -2.13 5.06 -10.75
C SER A 58 -3.38 4.79 -11.59
N ALA A 59 -3.32 3.79 -12.49
CA ALA A 59 -4.48 3.35 -13.26
C ALA A 59 -5.59 2.79 -12.35
N LEU A 60 -5.23 1.99 -11.34
CA LEU A 60 -6.16 1.46 -10.35
C LEU A 60 -6.86 2.60 -9.58
N MET A 61 -6.11 3.61 -9.14
CA MET A 61 -6.66 4.79 -8.48
C MET A 61 -7.71 5.47 -9.37
N THR A 62 -7.39 5.66 -10.66
CA THR A 62 -8.28 6.27 -11.65
C THR A 62 -9.57 5.46 -11.83
N LEU A 63 -9.49 4.13 -11.90
CA LEU A 63 -10.66 3.24 -12.02
C LEU A 63 -11.60 3.32 -10.82
N ILE A 64 -11.05 3.45 -9.61
CA ILE A 64 -11.83 3.60 -8.37
C ILE A 64 -12.59 4.93 -8.37
N PHE A 65 -11.97 6.01 -8.87
CA PHE A 65 -12.62 7.32 -9.00
C PHE A 65 -13.64 7.38 -10.14
N ALA A 66 -13.38 6.72 -11.27
CA ALA A 66 -14.28 6.71 -12.43
C ALA A 66 -15.61 5.98 -12.15
N LYS A 67 -15.65 4.99 -11.26
CA LYS A 67 -16.87 4.26 -10.84
C LYS A 67 -17.82 5.06 -9.93
N GLY A 68 -17.99 6.35 -10.19
CA GLY A 68 -18.91 7.24 -9.47
C GLY A 68 -19.58 8.31 -10.34
N GLN A 69 -19.30 8.37 -11.64
CA GLN A 69 -19.88 9.36 -12.55
C GLN A 69 -21.00 8.74 -13.42
N LYS A 70 -22.05 8.23 -12.80
CA LYS A 70 -23.27 7.78 -13.48
C LYS A 70 -24.49 8.42 -12.86
#